data_AF-A0A8T7J4D6-F1
#
_entry.id   AF-A0A8T7J4D6-F1
#
_cell.length_a   1.000
_cell.length_b   1.000
_cell.length_c   1.000
_cell.angle_alpha   90.00
_cell.angle_beta   90.00
_cell.angle_gamma   90.00
#
_symmetry.space_group_name_H-M   'P 1'
#
loop_
_entity.id
_entity.type
_entity.pdbx_description
1 polymer ?
#
loop_
_entity_poly.entity_id
_entity_poly.type
_entity_poly.pdbx_seq_one_letter_code
_entity_poly.pdbx_strand_id
1 'polypeptide(L)' 'MKVKPLIFIFVLISTLSGCSSLGVQPWERGTLAKQEMSLNASPLDSSLDDHIYFSKEASSGGKGFAGGGCGCN' A
#
# COMPACT_ATOMS: atom_id res chain seq x y z
N MET A 1 47.41 -4.96 -0.36
CA MET A 1 46.66 -4.43 0.80
C MET A 1 45.37 -3.75 0.31
N LYS A 2 44.28 -4.50 0.06
CA LYS A 2 42.97 -3.96 -0.37
C LYS A 2 41.83 -4.29 0.61
N VAL A 3 42.17 -4.61 1.87
CA VAL A 3 41.19 -5.05 2.89
C VAL A 3 40.39 -3.90 3.52
N LYS A 4 40.96 -2.69 3.55
CA LYS A 4 40.33 -1.47 4.09
C LYS A 4 39.02 -1.07 3.38
N PRO A 5 38.94 -1.01 2.04
CA PRO A 5 37.68 -0.70 1.35
C PRO A 5 36.63 -1.80 1.53
N LEU A 6 37.05 -3.06 1.66
CA LEU A 6 36.14 -4.19 1.86
C LEU A 6 35.40 -4.10 3.21
N ILE A 7 36.10 -3.67 4.27
CA ILE A 7 35.52 -3.45 5.60
C ILE A 7 34.46 -2.34 5.57
N PHE A 8 34.75 -1.24 4.86
CA PHE A 8 33.79 -0.12 4.73
C PHE A 8 32.50 -0.54 4.02
N ILE A 9 32.61 -1.33 2.96
CA ILE A 9 31.45 -1.85 2.22
C ILE A 9 30.60 -2.77 3.10
N PHE A 10 31.23 -3.64 3.89
CA PHE A 10 30.53 -4.55 4.79
C PHE A 10 29.75 -3.83 5.90
N VAL A 11 30.36 -2.78 6.48
CA VAL A 11 29.69 -1.93 7.48
C VAL A 11 28.50 -1.20 6.86
N LEU A 12 28.64 -0.66 5.65
CA LEU A 12 27.54 0.01 4.95
C LEU A 12 26.35 -0.92 4.74
N ILE A 13 26.59 -2.13 4.21
CA ILE A 13 25.53 -3.12 3.94
C ILE A 13 24.81 -3.56 5.23
N SER A 14 25.54 -3.67 6.34
CA SER A 14 24.96 -4.09 7.63
C SER A 14 23.96 -3.08 8.20
N THR A 15 24.01 -1.81 7.79
CA THR A 15 23.05 -0.78 8.24
C THR A 15 21.74 -0.76 7.45
N LEU A 16 21.66 -1.48 6.33
CA LEU A 16 20.43 -1.60 5.52
C LEU A 16 19.47 -2.68 6.05
N SER A 17 19.83 -3.41 7.12
CA SER A 17 18.92 -4.35 7.76
C SER A 17 17.84 -3.59 8.53
N GLY A 18 16.68 -3.39 7.89
CA GLY A 18 15.49 -2.83 8.53
C GLY A 18 14.86 -3.79 9.56
N CYS A 19 13.99 -3.25 10.40
CA CYS A 19 13.24 -3.96 11.44
C CYS A 19 12.10 -4.85 10.91
N SER A 20 12.33 -5.60 9.83
CA SER A 20 11.27 -6.41 9.19
C SER A 20 10.79 -7.58 10.05
N SER A 21 11.57 -8.03 11.03
CA SER A 21 11.19 -9.13 11.95
C SER A 21 10.55 -8.69 13.27
N LEU A 22 10.39 -7.38 13.51
CA LEU A 22 9.73 -6.84 14.71
C LEU A 22 8.19 -6.84 14.62
N GLY A 23 7.64 -7.45 13.56
CA GLY A 23 6.20 -7.53 13.35
C GLY A 23 5.54 -8.65 14.18
N VAL A 24 4.23 -8.50 14.37
CA VAL A 24 3.34 -9.54 14.90
C VAL A 24 3.01 -10.58 13.82
N GLN A 25 2.75 -11.82 14.24
CA GLN A 25 2.37 -12.93 13.36
C GLN A 25 1.07 -12.57 12.60
N PRO A 26 0.87 -13.02 11.35
CA PRO A 26 -0.27 -12.60 10.54
C PRO A 26 -1.65 -12.75 11.22
N TRP A 27 -1.83 -13.79 12.03
CA TRP A 27 -3.07 -14.06 12.78
C TRP A 27 -3.23 -13.21 14.05
N GLU A 28 -2.15 -12.62 14.57
CA GLU A 28 -2.21 -11.71 15.72
C GLU A 28 -2.78 -10.34 15.36
N ARG A 29 -2.88 -10.02 14.05
CA ARG A 29 -3.50 -8.78 13.56
C ARG A 29 -5.03 -8.79 13.61
N GLY A 30 -5.67 -9.91 13.97
CA GLY A 30 -7.13 -10.01 14.03
C GLY A 30 -7.79 -9.02 15.00
N THR A 31 -7.08 -8.59 16.06
CA THR A 31 -7.59 -7.61 17.04
C THR A 31 -7.48 -6.14 16.59
N LEU A 32 -6.66 -5.87 15.56
CA LEU A 32 -6.43 -4.53 15.00
C LEU A 32 -7.38 -4.20 13.83
N ALA A 33 -8.10 -5.19 13.29
CA ALA A 33 -9.06 -5.00 12.21
C ALA A 33 -10.47 -4.65 12.75
N LYS A 34 -10.55 -3.69 13.67
CA LYS A 34 -11.84 -3.23 14.18
C LYS A 34 -12.59 -2.42 13.12
N GLN A 35 -13.91 -2.46 13.14
CA GLN A 35 -14.74 -1.77 12.14
C GLN A 35 -14.48 -0.26 12.13
N GLU A 36 -14.22 0.35 13.29
CA GLU A 36 -13.86 1.76 13.44
C GLU A 36 -12.48 2.15 12.87
N MET A 37 -11.61 1.17 12.61
CA MET A 37 -10.31 1.40 11.97
C MET A 37 -10.36 1.18 10.46
N SER A 38 -11.55 0.95 9.89
CA SER A 38 -11.75 0.89 8.44
C SER A 38 -11.26 2.20 7.81
N LEU A 39 -10.49 2.08 6.74
CA LEU A 39 -10.06 3.24 5.91
C LEU A 39 -11.26 4.02 5.37
N ASN A 40 -12.41 3.36 5.29
CA ASN A 40 -13.65 3.93 4.85
C ASN A 40 -14.72 3.77 5.94
N ALA A 41 -15.11 4.89 6.51
CA ALA A 41 -16.11 4.94 7.57
C ALA A 41 -17.55 4.78 7.05
N SER A 42 -17.81 5.09 5.77
CA SER A 42 -19.14 4.98 5.14
C SER A 42 -19.04 4.30 3.77
N PRO A 43 -19.06 2.95 3.72
CA PRO A 43 -18.90 2.20 2.49
C PRO A 43 -20.03 2.42 1.47
N LEU A 44 -21.23 2.76 1.94
CA LEU A 44 -22.36 3.04 1.07
C LEU A 44 -22.20 4.38 0.34
N ASP A 45 -21.84 5.43 1.08
CA ASP A 45 -21.64 6.76 0.49
C ASP A 45 -20.47 6.73 -0.50
N SER A 46 -19.36 6.08 -0.13
CA SER A 46 -18.22 5.94 -1.04
C SER A 46 -18.56 5.17 -2.32
N SER A 47 -19.42 4.14 -2.21
CA SER A 47 -19.83 3.34 -3.37
C SER A 47 -20.71 4.18 -4.29
N LEU A 48 -21.61 4.99 -3.73
CA LEU A 48 -22.44 5.90 -4.49
C LEU A 48 -21.58 6.95 -5.22
N ASP A 49 -20.62 7.55 -4.51
CA ASP A 49 -19.70 8.52 -5.08
C ASP A 49 -18.87 7.92 -6.22
N ASP A 50 -18.40 6.68 -6.06
CA ASP A 50 -17.68 5.94 -7.10
C ASP A 50 -18.57 5.71 -8.32
N HIS A 51 -19.83 5.30 -8.13
CA HIS A 51 -20.78 5.14 -9.22
C HIS A 51 -21.03 6.45 -9.98
N ILE A 52 -21.15 7.57 -9.27
CA ILE A 52 -21.33 8.90 -9.88
C ILE A 52 -20.07 9.29 -10.65
N TYR A 53 -18.89 9.14 -10.04
CA TYR A 53 -17.61 9.49 -10.65
C TYR A 53 -17.35 8.69 -11.91
N PHE A 54 -17.51 7.36 -11.87
CA PHE A 54 -17.38 6.52 -13.06
C PHE A 54 -18.40 6.89 -14.14
N SER A 55 -19.64 7.18 -13.77
CA SER A 55 -20.66 7.56 -14.76
C SER A 55 -20.34 8.87 -15.48
N LYS A 56 -19.57 9.76 -14.85
CA LYS A 56 -19.20 11.08 -15.41
C LYS A 56 -17.82 11.09 -16.06
N GLU A 57 -16.88 10.33 -15.52
CA GLU A 57 -15.44 10.51 -15.74
C GLU A 57 -14.71 9.16 -15.97
N ALA A 58 -15.40 8.09 -16.39
CA ALA A 58 -14.76 6.78 -16.61
C ALA A 58 -13.53 6.82 -17.55
N SER A 59 -13.47 7.77 -18.49
CA SER A 59 -12.34 7.94 -19.41
C SER A 59 -11.07 8.52 -18.76
N SER A 60 -11.14 9.17 -17.59
CA SER A 60 -9.99 9.76 -16.90
C SER A 60 -9.31 8.81 -15.89
N GLY A 61 -9.86 7.60 -15.71
CA GLY A 61 -9.39 6.63 -14.73
C GLY A 61 -10.02 6.86 -13.36
N GLY A 62 -10.57 5.79 -12.78
CA GLY A 62 -11.19 5.82 -11.45
C GLY A 62 -10.20 5.67 -10.30
N LYS A 63 -10.74 5.52 -9.08
CA LYS A 63 -9.98 5.35 -7.82
C LYS A 63 -9.16 4.05 -7.72
N GLY A 64 -9.02 3.30 -8.81
CA GLY A 64 -8.27 2.05 -8.87
C GLY A 64 -7.79 1.72 -10.29
N PHE A 65 -6.82 0.83 -10.38
CA PHE A 65 -6.13 0.45 -11.63
C PHE A 65 -7.00 -0.31 -12.65
N ALA A 66 -8.31 -0.48 -12.40
CA ALA A 66 -9.22 -1.27 -13.22
C ALA A 66 -10.68 -0.76 -13.22
N GLY A 67 -10.90 0.55 -13.22
CA GLY A 67 -12.24 1.14 -13.36
C GLY A 67 -12.56 1.45 -14.83
N GLY A 68 -13.57 0.79 -15.40
CA GLY A 68 -13.74 0.63 -16.85
C GLY A 68 -14.37 1.78 -17.67
N GLY A 69 -13.81 1.97 -18.88
CA GLY A 69 -14.41 2.50 -20.13
C GLY A 69 -14.07 3.97 -20.46
N CYS A 70 -13.29 4.35 -21.49
CA CYS A 70 -13.11 3.79 -22.85
C CYS A 70 -11.69 3.28 -23.20
N GLY A 71 -10.86 2.93 -22.22
CA GLY A 71 -9.67 2.09 -22.47
C GLY A 71 -8.45 2.79 -23.07
N CYS A 72 -8.14 4.01 -22.65
CA CYS A 72 -6.84 4.62 -22.91
C CYS A 72 -6.05 4.76 -21.60
N ASN A 73 -5.30 3.71 -21.24
CA ASN A 73 -4.03 3.86 -20.52
C ASN A 73 -2.93 4.09 -21.56
#